data_AF-A0A7L4DI07-F1
#
_entry.id   AF-A0A7L4DI07-F1
#
_cell.length_a   1.000
_cell.length_b   1.000
_cell.length_c   1.000
_cell.angle_alpha   90.00
_cell.angle_beta   90.00
_cell.angle_gamma   90.00
#
_symmetry.space_group_name_H-M   'P 1'
#
loop_
_entity.id
_entity.type
_entity.pdbx_description
1 polymer ?
#
loop_
_entity_poly.entity_id
_entity_poly.type
_entity_poly.pdbx_seq_one_letter_code
_entity_poly.pdbx_strand_id
1 'polypeptide(L)'
;PAGPAGMAARILHRLRHALAGEGVREERAHGGSEAEEFPESSELEDDTEGLSTRLSGTLSFTSHDEEEEEEDEEEEGAGEELGELPQPTGAAAGAEDGGRCWVPGWPGRPRSSLGGPQRWWGTSSPDTLLTRQLQELWRRSRGSLVPQRLLFEVTSASVVSERSSKYVLYTIYLLRSGRFDKAPAAIARRYSDFEQLNRRLRCRFGSDMAGIAFPRKRLRRNFTAETIAKRSRAFEQFLSHLHSIPEIRRSPEFLEFFFLPDLRVAQRLTCTGMYREALATWANAYRLQDRLGVCGSGRFLLTLAGLAVCHQELDELGEAHGCCEQALQLLEAQGSHPLLGPFLQAHVHLAWKVGKDKRRSEARLQDLQEAGPPLQQQPTLKECLIKEPLE
;
A
#
# COMPACT_ATOMS: atom_id res chain seq x y z
N PRO A 1 4.25 50.80 -22.50
CA PRO A 1 5.52 51.04 -21.78
C PRO A 1 5.30 51.17 -20.27
N ALA A 2 5.45 50.05 -19.55
CA ALA A 2 5.86 49.95 -18.14
C ALA A 2 6.12 48.45 -17.91
N GLY A 3 7.39 48.07 -17.83
CA GLY A 3 7.84 46.67 -17.85
C GLY A 3 7.74 45.94 -16.51
N PRO A 4 8.00 44.62 -16.49
CA PRO A 4 7.83 43.71 -15.34
C PRO A 4 8.91 43.85 -14.24
N ALA A 5 9.63 44.98 -14.19
CA ALA A 5 10.72 45.22 -13.24
C ALA A 5 10.25 45.59 -11.81
N GLY A 6 8.95 45.81 -11.59
CA GLY A 6 8.41 46.31 -10.32
C GLY A 6 8.24 45.27 -9.20
N MET A 7 8.06 43.97 -9.52
CA MET A 7 7.84 42.94 -8.50
C MET A 7 9.13 42.36 -7.92
N ALA A 8 10.17 42.21 -8.75
CA ALA A 8 11.48 41.71 -8.31
C ALA A 8 12.16 42.67 -7.31
N ALA A 9 11.99 43.99 -7.49
CA ALA A 9 12.53 45.01 -6.59
C ALA A 9 11.90 44.97 -5.18
N ARG A 10 10.61 44.63 -5.07
CA ARG A 10 9.89 44.56 -3.78
C ARG A 10 10.29 43.34 -2.96
N ILE A 11 10.65 42.24 -3.62
CA ILE A 11 11.12 41.02 -2.96
C ILE A 11 12.53 41.23 -2.38
N LEU A 12 13.42 41.89 -3.14
CA LEU A 12 14.76 42.24 -2.64
C LEU A 12 14.72 43.26 -1.50
N HIS A 13 13.77 44.21 -1.51
CA HIS A 13 13.57 45.16 -0.40
C HIS A 13 13.12 44.46 0.90
N ARG A 14 12.26 43.45 0.82
CA ARG A 14 11.81 42.68 2.01
C ARG A 14 12.91 41.79 2.58
N LEU A 15 13.73 41.18 1.74
CA LEU A 15 14.87 40.37 2.19
C LEU A 15 15.96 41.20 2.87
N ARG A 16 16.17 42.46 2.43
CA ARG A 16 17.16 43.35 3.04
C ARG A 16 16.75 43.85 4.43
N HIS A 17 15.46 43.99 4.69
CA HIS A 17 14.94 44.35 6.02
C HIS A 17 14.90 43.17 7.00
N ALA A 18 14.67 41.95 6.51
CA ALA A 18 14.66 40.75 7.34
C ALA A 18 16.06 40.38 7.87
N LEU A 19 17.13 40.79 7.16
CA LEU A 19 18.52 40.50 7.53
C LEU A 19 19.19 41.60 8.38
N ALA A 20 18.54 42.76 8.56
CA ALA A 20 19.07 43.88 9.33
C ALA A 20 18.43 44.01 10.74
N GLY A 21 17.56 43.08 11.11
CA GLY A 21 16.80 43.08 12.36
C GLY A 21 17.29 42.07 13.39
N GLU A 22 18.60 41.98 13.62
CA GLU A 22 19.15 41.35 14.83
C GLU A 22 20.02 42.37 15.56
N GLY A 23 19.48 42.88 16.67
CA GLY A 23 20.20 43.77 17.56
C GLY A 23 19.26 44.67 18.36
N VAL A 24 18.88 44.23 19.55
CA VAL A 24 19.11 44.91 20.84
C VAL A 24 18.28 44.20 21.91
N ARG A 25 19.02 43.70 22.90
CA ARG A 25 18.60 43.17 24.18
C ARG A 25 18.44 44.36 25.15
N GLU A 26 17.41 44.39 25.98
CA GLU A 26 17.52 44.88 27.37
C GLU A 26 16.34 44.50 28.28
N GLU A 27 16.70 44.32 29.55
CA GLU A 27 15.97 43.78 30.69
C GLU A 27 15.00 44.79 31.34
N ARG A 28 13.96 44.30 32.04
CA ARG A 28 13.61 44.75 33.41
C ARG A 28 12.54 43.87 34.08
N ALA A 29 12.65 43.84 35.40
CA ALA A 29 12.00 42.96 36.37
C ALA A 29 10.78 43.58 37.09
N HIS A 30 10.18 42.77 37.98
CA HIS A 30 9.06 43.01 38.94
C HIS A 30 7.66 42.87 38.32
N GLY A 31 6.66 42.21 38.92
CA GLY A 31 6.45 41.62 40.24
C GLY A 31 4.95 41.72 40.57
N GLY A 32 4.34 40.69 41.19
CA GLY A 32 3.05 40.82 41.90
C GLY A 32 1.79 40.20 41.26
N SER A 33 1.28 39.18 41.96
CA SER A 33 -0.12 38.77 42.21
C SER A 33 -1.27 39.54 41.52
N GLU A 34 -2.20 38.83 40.89
CA GLU A 34 -3.59 38.63 41.37
C GLU A 34 -4.43 37.80 40.36
N ALA A 35 -5.46 37.16 40.91
CA ALA A 35 -6.40 36.26 40.23
C ALA A 35 -7.55 37.02 39.56
N GLU A 36 -8.29 36.27 38.73
CA GLU A 36 -9.64 36.54 38.20
C GLU A 36 -9.73 37.52 37.01
N GLU A 37 -10.01 37.00 35.81
CA GLU A 37 -11.30 37.15 35.12
C GLU A 37 -11.23 36.48 33.74
N PHE A 38 -12.14 35.54 33.50
CA PHE A 38 -12.46 35.05 32.16
C PHE A 38 -13.23 36.14 31.40
N PRO A 39 -12.92 36.41 30.12
CA PRO A 39 -13.90 36.98 29.21
C PRO A 39 -14.39 35.93 28.21
N GLU A 40 -15.71 36.00 28.03
CA GLU A 40 -16.56 35.25 27.11
C GLU A 40 -16.15 35.35 25.64
N SER A 41 -16.54 34.30 24.91
CA SER A 41 -16.87 34.23 23.47
C SER A 41 -16.39 35.36 22.55
N SER A 42 -15.51 35.00 21.61
CA SER A 42 -15.40 35.70 20.33
C SER A 42 -15.66 34.71 19.20
N GLU A 43 -16.85 34.84 18.62
CA GLU A 43 -17.23 34.25 17.34
C GLU A 43 -16.37 34.90 16.25
N LEU A 44 -15.62 34.09 15.51
CA LEU A 44 -14.97 34.52 14.27
C LEU A 44 -15.75 33.92 13.12
N GLU A 45 -16.48 34.78 12.41
CA GLU A 45 -17.07 34.49 11.10
C GLU A 45 -15.93 34.21 10.12
N ASP A 46 -15.89 33.01 9.55
CA ASP A 46 -14.87 32.58 8.60
C ASP A 46 -15.40 32.85 7.18
N ASP A 47 -14.93 33.92 6.55
CA ASP A 47 -15.25 34.33 5.18
C ASP A 47 -14.78 33.27 4.16
N THR A 48 -15.62 32.26 3.88
CA THR A 48 -15.33 31.23 2.87
C THR A 48 -16.07 31.48 1.55
N GLU A 49 -15.87 32.64 0.92
CA GLU A 49 -16.39 32.91 -0.44
C GLU A 49 -15.32 32.84 -1.54
N GLY A 50 -14.07 32.45 -1.21
CA GLY A 50 -12.95 32.49 -2.17
C GLY A 50 -12.47 31.16 -2.75
N LEU A 51 -12.94 29.99 -2.28
CA LEU A 51 -12.26 28.72 -2.56
C LEU A 51 -12.90 27.84 -3.64
N SER A 52 -14.05 28.24 -4.22
CA SER A 52 -14.80 27.37 -5.15
C SER A 52 -14.31 27.37 -6.61
N THR A 53 -13.24 28.09 -6.98
CA THR A 53 -12.92 28.29 -8.40
C THR A 53 -11.66 27.57 -8.93
N ARG A 54 -11.06 26.63 -8.19
CA ARG A 54 -9.81 25.99 -8.66
C ARG A 54 -9.69 24.47 -8.62
N LEU A 55 -10.80 23.74 -8.52
CA LEU A 55 -10.80 22.29 -8.74
C LEU A 55 -11.93 21.87 -9.68
N SER A 56 -11.88 22.37 -10.93
CA SER A 56 -12.58 21.72 -12.03
C SER A 56 -11.67 20.62 -12.57
N GLY A 57 -11.91 19.38 -12.12
CA GLY A 57 -11.22 18.18 -12.54
C GLY A 57 -12.21 17.02 -12.52
N THR A 58 -12.94 16.87 -13.62
CA THR A 58 -13.80 15.75 -14.05
C THR A 58 -14.14 14.70 -12.99
N LEU A 59 -15.17 14.98 -12.19
CA LEU A 59 -15.97 13.96 -11.53
C LEU A 59 -17.35 13.96 -12.21
N SER A 60 -17.67 12.89 -12.92
CA SER A 60 -19.02 12.67 -13.46
C SER A 60 -19.88 12.08 -12.35
N PHE A 61 -20.92 12.81 -11.95
CA PHE A 61 -21.99 12.29 -11.10
C PHE A 61 -23.29 12.35 -11.90
N THR A 62 -23.93 11.20 -12.09
CA THR A 62 -25.34 11.13 -12.49
C THR A 62 -26.15 11.08 -11.20
N SER A 63 -26.75 12.19 -10.81
CA SER A 63 -27.73 12.26 -9.72
C SER A 63 -29.11 11.90 -10.25
N HIS A 64 -29.66 10.78 -9.79
CA HIS A 64 -31.09 10.54 -9.81
C HIS A 64 -31.55 10.67 -8.36
N ASP A 65 -32.16 11.81 -8.04
CA ASP A 65 -32.74 12.09 -6.73
C ASP A 65 -34.13 11.42 -6.70
N GLU A 66 -34.23 10.29 -6.03
CA GLU A 66 -35.51 9.78 -5.52
C GLU A 66 -35.44 9.84 -4.00
N GLU A 67 -36.30 10.69 -3.44
CA GLU A 67 -36.59 10.81 -2.02
C GLU A 67 -37.35 9.56 -1.59
N GLU A 68 -36.76 8.72 -0.74
CA GLU A 68 -37.51 7.67 -0.04
C GLU A 68 -37.50 7.96 1.46
N GLU A 69 -38.70 8.21 1.97
CA GLU A 69 -39.06 8.24 3.38
C GLU A 69 -39.01 6.80 3.92
N GLU A 70 -38.15 6.50 4.89
CA GLU A 70 -38.21 5.23 5.62
C GLU A 70 -39.19 5.37 6.79
N GLU A 71 -40.34 4.70 6.68
CA GLU A 71 -41.25 4.42 7.80
C GLU A 71 -40.80 3.14 8.52
N ASP A 72 -40.76 3.23 9.85
CA ASP A 72 -40.49 2.12 10.77
C ASP A 72 -41.72 1.19 10.89
N GLU A 73 -41.56 -0.12 10.75
CA GLU A 73 -42.49 -1.11 11.33
C GLU A 73 -41.73 -2.32 11.93
N GLU A 74 -42.06 -2.62 13.19
CA GLU A 74 -41.60 -3.76 13.99
C GLU A 74 -42.56 -4.96 13.89
N GLU A 75 -41.99 -6.18 13.92
CA GLU A 75 -42.52 -7.51 14.37
C GLU A 75 -43.88 -8.02 13.82
N GLU A 76 -44.17 -9.32 13.61
CA GLU A 76 -43.68 -10.62 14.10
C GLU A 76 -44.28 -11.73 13.18
N GLY A 77 -43.76 -12.98 13.20
CA GLY A 77 -44.59 -14.16 12.88
C GLY A 77 -44.05 -15.24 11.91
N ALA A 78 -43.49 -16.29 12.50
CA ALA A 78 -43.30 -17.70 12.12
C ALA A 78 -43.79 -18.28 10.76
N GLY A 79 -42.99 -19.22 10.21
CA GLY A 79 -43.46 -20.30 9.33
C GLY A 79 -42.35 -20.97 8.48
N GLU A 80 -42.05 -22.24 8.77
CA GLU A 80 -41.14 -23.14 8.03
C GLU A 80 -41.65 -23.50 6.62
N GLU A 81 -40.77 -23.72 5.63
CA GLU A 81 -40.63 -25.01 4.89
C GLU A 81 -39.54 -24.96 3.79
N LEU A 82 -38.96 -26.14 3.52
CA LEU A 82 -37.93 -26.47 2.54
C LEU A 82 -38.52 -26.61 1.11
N GLY A 83 -37.75 -26.29 0.07
CA GLY A 83 -38.12 -26.64 -1.31
C GLY A 83 -37.22 -26.10 -2.43
N GLU A 84 -36.33 -26.98 -2.89
CA GLU A 84 -35.67 -27.16 -4.21
C GLU A 84 -35.52 -26.08 -5.32
N LEU A 85 -34.41 -26.27 -6.04
CA LEU A 85 -33.94 -25.67 -7.31
C LEU A 85 -34.98 -25.53 -8.42
N PRO A 86 -34.68 -24.63 -9.39
CA PRO A 86 -34.43 -25.13 -10.75
C PRO A 86 -33.27 -24.43 -11.51
N GLN A 87 -32.51 -25.23 -12.27
CA GLN A 87 -31.93 -24.86 -13.57
C GLN A 87 -33.03 -25.08 -14.67
N PRO A 88 -32.94 -24.65 -15.96
CA PRO A 88 -31.72 -24.59 -16.78
C PRO A 88 -31.66 -23.60 -18.00
N THR A 89 -30.53 -23.68 -18.74
CA THR A 89 -30.29 -23.37 -20.18
C THR A 89 -30.36 -21.90 -20.66
N GLY A 90 -29.48 -21.38 -21.52
CA GLY A 90 -28.34 -21.92 -22.27
C GLY A 90 -27.71 -20.87 -23.23
N ALA A 91 -26.62 -21.27 -23.89
CA ALA A 91 -25.95 -20.69 -25.09
C ALA A 91 -25.34 -19.26 -24.99
N ALA A 92 -24.01 -19.11 -24.93
CA ALA A 92 -23.01 -19.20 -26.01
C ALA A 92 -22.99 -18.01 -27.00
N ALA A 93 -21.98 -17.15 -26.88
CA ALA A 93 -21.34 -16.45 -28.00
C ALA A 93 -19.94 -15.98 -27.55
N GLY A 94 -18.91 -16.41 -28.28
CA GLY A 94 -17.52 -16.06 -28.03
C GLY A 94 -17.15 -14.68 -28.55
N ALA A 95 -16.08 -14.12 -27.99
CA ALA A 95 -15.21 -13.18 -28.67
C ALA A 95 -13.82 -13.30 -28.04
N GLU A 96 -12.88 -13.77 -28.85
CA GLU A 96 -11.45 -13.78 -28.59
C GLU A 96 -10.93 -12.34 -28.64
N ASP A 97 -10.12 -11.91 -27.66
CA ASP A 97 -9.14 -10.85 -27.90
C ASP A 97 -7.91 -10.99 -27.00
N GLY A 98 -6.80 -11.38 -27.65
CA GLY A 98 -5.58 -10.58 -27.65
C GLY A 98 -4.93 -10.27 -26.32
N GLY A 99 -4.15 -11.22 -25.81
CA GLY A 99 -3.30 -11.04 -24.64
C GLY A 99 -2.33 -9.85 -24.71
N ARG A 100 -2.24 -9.14 -23.58
CA ARG A 100 -1.00 -8.50 -23.10
C ARG A 100 -0.88 -8.76 -21.60
N CYS A 101 -0.18 -9.84 -21.26
CA CYS A 101 0.24 -10.07 -19.88
C CYS A 101 1.39 -9.12 -19.55
N TRP A 102 1.18 -8.32 -18.52
CA TRP A 102 2.11 -7.31 -18.03
C TRP A 102 3.21 -7.95 -17.17
N VAL A 103 4.45 -7.58 -17.43
CA VAL A 103 5.65 -8.02 -16.69
C VAL A 103 5.91 -7.03 -15.54
N PRO A 104 5.89 -7.43 -14.26
CA PRO A 104 6.38 -6.59 -13.18
C PRO A 104 7.91 -6.49 -13.25
N GLY A 105 8.45 -5.28 -13.26
CA GLY A 105 9.90 -5.05 -13.28
C GLY A 105 10.53 -5.33 -11.92
N TRP A 106 11.28 -6.43 -11.82
CA TRP A 106 12.16 -6.75 -10.69
C TRP A 106 13.42 -5.85 -10.72
N PRO A 107 13.96 -5.39 -9.58
CA PRO A 107 15.15 -4.55 -9.56
C PRO A 107 16.45 -5.37 -9.38
N GLY A 108 17.30 -5.38 -10.42
CA GLY A 108 18.72 -5.81 -10.38
C GLY A 108 19.14 -6.39 -11.74
N ARG A 109 20.23 -6.04 -12.42
CA ARG A 109 21.53 -5.39 -12.17
C ARG A 109 22.03 -4.79 -13.53
N PRO A 110 23.10 -3.98 -13.60
CA PRO A 110 23.53 -3.33 -14.84
C PRO A 110 24.19 -4.34 -15.80
N ARG A 111 23.64 -4.52 -17.00
CA ARG A 111 24.31 -5.28 -18.07
C ARG A 111 25.40 -4.42 -18.69
N SER A 112 26.62 -4.91 -18.61
CA SER A 112 27.80 -4.43 -19.35
C SER A 112 27.53 -4.46 -20.85
N SER A 113 27.66 -3.31 -21.52
CA SER A 113 27.51 -3.17 -22.96
C SER A 113 28.84 -3.44 -23.67
N LEU A 114 28.92 -4.60 -24.35
CA LEU A 114 29.86 -4.88 -25.43
C LEU A 114 29.43 -4.09 -26.70
N GLY A 115 30.41 -3.56 -27.42
CA GLY A 115 30.25 -2.52 -28.44
C GLY A 115 29.71 -2.94 -29.81
N GLY A 116 29.32 -1.92 -30.58
CA GLY A 116 28.95 -1.96 -32.01
C GLY A 116 28.44 -0.58 -32.47
N PRO A 117 28.57 -0.19 -33.75
CA PRO A 117 29.31 1.03 -34.12
C PRO A 117 28.50 2.29 -34.48
N GLN A 118 29.24 3.40 -34.49
CA GLN A 118 28.91 4.78 -34.86
C GLN A 118 28.01 4.95 -36.10
N ARG A 119 27.02 5.83 -35.98
CA ARG A 119 26.64 6.78 -37.04
C ARG A 119 26.37 8.16 -36.45
N TRP A 120 27.14 9.12 -36.92
CA TRP A 120 27.01 10.55 -36.65
C TRP A 120 25.98 11.15 -37.60
N TRP A 121 25.00 11.89 -37.07
CA TRP A 121 24.67 13.24 -37.55
C TRP A 121 23.97 13.98 -36.42
N GLY A 122 24.64 15.04 -35.95
CA GLY A 122 24.12 15.95 -34.95
C GLY A 122 23.38 17.11 -35.58
N THR A 123 22.24 17.44 -34.99
CA THR A 123 21.74 18.80 -34.88
C THR A 123 21.34 18.98 -33.41
N SER A 124 22.29 19.45 -32.60
CA SER A 124 22.06 19.71 -31.18
C SER A 124 21.28 21.01 -31.03
N SER A 125 19.99 20.88 -30.74
CA SER A 125 19.17 22.00 -30.30
C SER A 125 19.52 22.36 -28.84
N PRO A 126 19.85 23.64 -28.52
CA PRO A 126 20.34 24.05 -27.19
C PRO A 126 19.34 23.81 -26.05
N ASP A 127 18.04 23.67 -26.35
CA ASP A 127 16.99 23.43 -25.35
C ASP A 127 17.02 22.02 -24.73
N THR A 128 17.70 21.06 -25.37
CA THR A 128 17.86 19.69 -24.86
C THR A 128 18.98 19.56 -23.83
N LEU A 129 19.95 20.49 -23.83
CA LEU A 129 21.08 20.48 -22.90
C LEU A 129 20.64 20.95 -21.51
N LEU A 130 19.74 21.93 -21.43
CA LEU A 130 19.20 22.43 -20.17
C LEU A 130 18.33 21.36 -19.48
N THR A 131 17.49 20.66 -20.25
CA THR A 131 16.65 19.56 -19.74
C THR A 131 17.49 18.36 -19.32
N ARG A 132 18.57 18.04 -20.04
CA ARG A 132 19.50 16.96 -19.67
C ARG A 132 20.31 17.31 -18.41
N GLN A 133 20.81 18.53 -18.29
CA GLN A 133 21.52 18.99 -17.09
C GLN A 133 20.60 18.99 -15.87
N LEU A 134 19.37 19.47 -16.02
CA LEU A 134 18.34 19.33 -14.98
C LEU A 134 18.15 17.85 -14.60
N GLN A 135 17.87 16.97 -15.57
CA GLN A 135 17.68 15.54 -15.29
C GLN A 135 18.89 14.89 -14.58
N GLU A 136 20.12 15.28 -14.92
CA GLU A 136 21.34 14.84 -14.26
C GLU A 136 21.50 15.43 -12.86
N LEU A 137 21.15 16.71 -12.64
CA LEU A 137 21.10 17.33 -11.31
C LEU A 137 20.07 16.63 -10.42
N TRP A 138 18.87 16.33 -10.94
CA TRP A 138 17.85 15.54 -10.25
C TRP A 138 18.27 14.07 -10.02
N ARG A 139 19.16 13.51 -10.85
CA ARG A 139 19.69 12.16 -10.67
C ARG A 139 20.83 12.13 -9.65
N ARG A 140 21.63 13.19 -9.57
CA ARG A 140 22.70 13.40 -8.59
C ARG A 140 22.16 13.77 -7.20
N SER A 141 21.07 14.55 -7.14
CA SER A 141 20.40 14.90 -5.87
C SER A 141 19.58 13.75 -5.27
N ARG A 142 19.28 12.70 -6.06
CA ARG A 142 18.69 11.43 -5.58
C ARG A 142 19.64 10.58 -4.72
N GLY A 143 20.88 11.02 -4.53
CA GLY A 143 21.78 10.54 -3.47
C GLY A 143 21.57 11.23 -2.11
N SER A 144 20.63 12.18 -2.00
CA SER A 144 20.28 12.80 -0.72
C SER A 144 19.65 11.76 0.20
N LEU A 145 20.28 11.51 1.33
CA LEU A 145 19.90 10.62 2.42
C LEU A 145 18.61 11.08 3.15
N VAL A 146 17.64 11.65 2.43
CA VAL A 146 16.32 11.91 3.00
C VAL A 146 15.67 10.53 3.22
N PRO A 147 15.29 10.18 4.45
CA PRO A 147 14.56 8.94 4.70
C PRO A 147 13.34 8.92 3.78
N GLN A 148 13.23 7.88 2.95
CA GLN A 148 12.07 7.71 2.07
C GLN A 148 10.82 7.61 2.95
N ARG A 149 9.97 8.64 2.89
CA ARG A 149 8.71 8.66 3.63
C ARG A 149 7.67 7.87 2.84
N LEU A 150 7.01 6.95 3.53
CA LEU A 150 5.82 6.26 3.02
C LEU A 150 4.62 7.21 3.15
N LEU A 151 3.88 7.38 2.07
CA LEU A 151 2.67 8.19 2.00
C LEU A 151 1.46 7.27 1.83
N PHE A 152 0.35 7.64 2.47
CA PHE A 152 -0.93 6.97 2.35
C PHE A 152 -1.90 7.93 1.68
N GLU A 153 -2.39 7.56 0.51
CA GLU A 153 -3.27 8.41 -0.32
C GLU A 153 -4.56 7.66 -0.62
N VAL A 154 -5.70 8.27 -0.29
CA VAL A 154 -7.00 7.71 -0.63
C VAL A 154 -7.31 8.06 -2.08
N THR A 155 -7.22 7.07 -2.96
CA THR A 155 -7.39 7.27 -4.41
C THR A 155 -8.83 7.10 -4.86
N SER A 156 -9.63 6.34 -4.11
CA SER A 156 -11.06 6.23 -4.35
C SER A 156 -11.83 5.92 -3.07
N ALA A 157 -13.08 6.36 -3.05
CA ALA A 157 -14.06 5.99 -2.03
C ALA A 157 -15.38 5.68 -2.73
N SER A 158 -15.77 4.41 -2.75
CA SER A 158 -16.99 3.95 -3.42
C SER A 158 -18.02 3.48 -2.39
N VAL A 159 -19.28 3.79 -2.64
CA VAL A 159 -20.40 3.25 -1.87
C VAL A 159 -20.72 1.88 -2.45
N VAL A 160 -20.57 0.85 -1.62
CA VAL A 160 -20.89 -0.54 -1.95
C VAL A 160 -22.21 -0.90 -1.26
N SER A 161 -23.12 -1.49 -2.03
CA SER A 161 -24.38 -2.04 -1.52
C SER A 161 -24.35 -3.55 -1.74
N GLU A 162 -24.26 -4.31 -0.66
CA GLU A 162 -24.43 -5.75 -0.63
C GLU A 162 -25.85 -6.08 -0.13
N ARG A 163 -26.31 -7.31 -0.36
CA ARG A 163 -27.71 -7.78 -0.19
C ARG A 163 -28.43 -7.29 1.08
N SER A 164 -27.71 -7.03 2.16
CA SER A 164 -28.25 -6.52 3.43
C SER A 164 -27.41 -5.42 4.08
N SER A 165 -26.39 -4.88 3.39
CA SER A 165 -25.52 -3.86 3.99
C SER A 165 -24.98 -2.86 2.99
N LYS A 166 -25.00 -1.58 3.38
CA LYS A 166 -24.41 -0.48 2.62
C LYS A 166 -23.20 0.05 3.37
N TYR A 167 -22.06 0.18 2.70
CA TYR A 167 -20.84 0.72 3.30
C TYR A 167 -20.01 1.49 2.29
N VAL A 168 -19.06 2.28 2.79
CA VAL A 168 -18.08 2.98 1.95
C VAL A 168 -16.77 2.21 2.01
N LEU A 169 -16.26 1.84 0.85
CA LEU A 169 -14.97 1.18 0.68
C LEU A 169 -13.94 2.23 0.24
N TYR A 170 -12.90 2.41 1.04
CA TYR A 170 -11.81 3.34 0.78
C TYR A 170 -10.63 2.57 0.20
N THR A 171 -10.17 2.97 -0.98
CA THR A 171 -8.95 2.44 -1.61
C THR A 171 -7.80 3.37 -1.29
N ILE A 172 -6.76 2.85 -0.63
CA ILE A 172 -5.60 3.62 -0.18
C ILE A 172 -4.34 3.08 -0.85
N TYR A 173 -3.58 3.94 -1.51
CA TYR A 173 -2.27 3.62 -2.08
C TYR A 173 -1.15 3.91 -1.10
N LEU A 174 -0.16 3.02 -1.08
CA LEU A 174 1.07 3.14 -0.32
C LEU A 174 2.21 3.55 -1.25
N LEU A 175 2.57 4.83 -1.20
CA LEU A 175 3.52 5.45 -2.12
C LEU A 175 4.86 5.73 -1.41
N ARG A 176 5.98 5.34 -2.04
CA ARG A 176 7.32 5.77 -1.56
C ARG A 176 7.68 7.11 -2.21
N SER A 177 7.94 8.12 -1.39
CA SER A 177 8.38 9.42 -1.89
C SER A 177 9.64 9.29 -2.78
N GLY A 178 9.62 9.96 -3.94
CA GLY A 178 10.77 10.02 -4.86
C GLY A 178 10.93 8.85 -5.83
N ARG A 179 10.00 7.89 -5.86
CA ARG A 179 9.95 6.82 -6.88
C ARG A 179 8.63 6.88 -7.65
N PHE A 180 8.72 6.87 -8.98
CA PHE A 180 7.54 6.68 -9.82
C PHE A 180 7.11 5.22 -9.71
N ASP A 181 5.93 4.99 -9.17
CA ASP A 181 5.41 3.65 -8.95
C ASP A 181 4.63 3.20 -10.19
N LYS A 182 5.13 2.17 -10.89
CA LYS A 182 4.43 1.58 -12.05
C LYS A 182 3.29 0.66 -11.62
N ALA A 183 3.31 0.19 -10.37
CA ALA A 183 2.30 -0.71 -9.81
C ALA A 183 2.10 -0.35 -8.32
N PRO A 184 1.12 0.51 -8.01
CA PRO A 184 0.89 0.92 -6.63
C PRO A 184 0.52 -0.28 -5.75
N ALA A 185 1.02 -0.28 -4.52
CA ALA A 185 0.53 -1.18 -3.48
C ALA A 185 -0.73 -0.56 -2.88
N ALA A 186 -1.83 -1.29 -2.85
CA ALA A 186 -3.13 -0.74 -2.47
C ALA A 186 -3.79 -1.59 -1.38
N ILE A 187 -4.60 -0.94 -0.53
CA ILE A 187 -5.52 -1.63 0.37
C ILE A 187 -6.94 -1.11 0.14
N ALA A 188 -7.93 -1.97 0.31
CA ALA A 188 -9.34 -1.60 0.31
C ALA A 188 -9.94 -1.89 1.69
N ARG A 189 -10.42 -0.85 2.38
CA ARG A 189 -10.90 -0.95 3.77
C ARG A 189 -12.15 -0.12 3.97
N ARG A 190 -13.07 -0.62 4.81
CA ARG A 190 -14.26 0.12 5.25
C ARG A 190 -13.96 0.85 6.57
N TYR A 191 -14.84 1.78 6.95
CA TYR A 191 -14.70 2.56 8.19
C TYR A 191 -14.48 1.67 9.42
N SER A 192 -15.25 0.58 9.55
CA SER A 192 -15.17 -0.32 10.70
C SER A 192 -13.83 -1.05 10.82
N ASP A 193 -13.12 -1.28 9.71
CA ASP A 193 -11.79 -1.90 9.75
C ASP A 193 -10.78 -0.93 10.40
N PHE A 194 -10.85 0.36 10.04
CA PHE A 194 -10.05 1.42 10.65
C PHE A 194 -10.42 1.63 12.13
N GLU A 195 -11.71 1.57 12.47
CA GLU A 195 -12.19 1.67 13.84
C GLU A 195 -11.66 0.51 14.69
N GLN A 196 -11.68 -0.72 14.17
CA GLN A 196 -11.13 -1.90 14.83
C GLN A 196 -9.61 -1.78 15.03
N LEU A 197 -8.87 -1.29 14.03
CA LEU A 197 -7.44 -1.00 14.17
C LEU A 197 -7.20 0.03 15.28
N ASN A 198 -7.88 1.17 15.23
CA ASN A 198 -7.75 2.23 16.22
C ASN A 198 -8.05 1.72 17.65
N ARG A 199 -9.09 0.90 17.82
CA ARG A 199 -9.42 0.29 19.11
C ARG A 199 -8.29 -0.62 19.61
N ARG A 200 -7.79 -1.54 18.77
CA ARG A 200 -6.69 -2.45 19.14
C ARG A 200 -5.43 -1.68 19.53
N LEU A 201 -5.07 -0.66 18.75
CA LEU A 201 -3.90 0.16 19.02
C LEU A 201 -4.05 0.99 20.30
N ARG A 202 -5.23 1.58 20.56
CA ARG A 202 -5.46 2.31 21.82
C ARG A 202 -5.37 1.43 23.06
N CYS A 203 -5.84 0.19 22.98
CA CYS A 203 -5.71 -0.76 24.08
C CYS A 203 -4.24 -1.11 24.36
N ARG A 204 -3.39 -1.19 23.33
CA ARG A 204 -2.00 -1.65 23.46
C ARG A 204 -0.98 -0.52 23.66
N PHE A 205 -1.21 0.65 23.07
CA PHE A 205 -0.28 1.77 22.98
C PHE A 205 -0.91 3.06 23.55
N GLY A 206 -1.57 2.98 24.71
CA GLY A 206 -2.43 4.04 25.25
C GLY A 206 -1.81 5.45 25.23
N SER A 207 -0.57 5.60 25.71
CA SER A 207 0.16 6.89 25.70
C SER A 207 0.43 7.39 24.28
N ASP A 208 0.94 6.52 23.42
CA ASP A 208 1.38 6.86 22.07
C ASP A 208 0.19 7.19 21.16
N MET A 209 -0.98 6.62 21.45
CA MET A 209 -2.24 6.85 20.75
C MET A 209 -3.05 8.04 21.29
N ALA A 210 -2.67 8.62 22.44
CA ALA A 210 -3.47 9.66 23.12
C ALA A 210 -3.67 10.91 22.25
N GLY A 211 -2.63 11.34 21.53
CA GLY A 211 -2.66 12.51 20.65
C GLY A 211 -3.19 12.25 19.23
N ILE A 212 -3.51 11.00 18.89
CA ILE A 212 -3.90 10.64 17.52
C ILE A 212 -5.42 10.79 17.38
N ALA A 213 -5.84 11.74 16.55
CA ALA A 213 -7.24 11.94 16.22
C ALA A 213 -7.77 10.81 15.30
N PHE A 214 -9.02 10.41 15.52
CA PHE A 214 -9.73 9.43 14.70
C PHE A 214 -11.15 9.95 14.36
N PRO A 215 -11.62 9.83 13.10
CA PRO A 215 -12.93 10.35 12.71
C PRO A 215 -14.06 9.61 13.45
N ARG A 216 -14.98 10.36 14.07
CA ARG A 216 -16.09 9.78 14.85
C ARG A 216 -17.15 9.11 13.97
N LYS A 217 -17.80 8.09 14.52
CA LYS A 217 -18.95 7.43 13.89
C LYS A 217 -20.14 8.40 13.91
N ARG A 218 -20.82 8.52 12.77
CA ARG A 218 -22.03 9.34 12.63
C ARG A 218 -23.24 8.41 12.60
N LEU A 219 -24.33 8.80 13.27
CA LEU A 219 -25.58 8.04 13.24
C LEU A 219 -26.32 8.21 11.91
N ARG A 220 -26.24 9.40 11.29
CA ARG A 220 -26.90 9.73 10.01
C ARG A 220 -25.89 10.35 9.03
N ARG A 221 -26.24 10.38 7.73
CA ARG A 221 -25.47 11.04 6.64
C ARG A 221 -24.06 10.46 6.39
N ASN A 222 -23.84 9.18 6.67
CA ASN A 222 -22.56 8.51 6.45
C ASN A 222 -22.11 8.47 4.98
N PHE A 223 -23.06 8.53 4.04
CA PHE A 223 -22.82 8.42 2.59
C PHE A 223 -22.78 9.77 1.86
N THR A 224 -22.86 10.88 2.58
CA THR A 224 -22.71 12.21 1.98
C THR A 224 -21.27 12.41 1.49
N ALA A 225 -21.11 13.01 0.31
CA ALA A 225 -19.79 13.28 -0.27
C ALA A 225 -18.87 14.05 0.69
N GLU A 226 -19.42 15.00 1.45
CA GLU A 226 -18.71 15.74 2.49
C GLU A 226 -18.15 14.82 3.59
N THR A 227 -18.96 13.90 4.12
CA THR A 227 -18.53 12.96 5.16
C THR A 227 -17.47 12.00 4.63
N ILE A 228 -17.65 11.53 3.39
CA ILE A 228 -16.69 10.64 2.72
C ILE A 228 -15.35 11.37 2.55
N ALA A 229 -15.36 12.60 2.03
CA ALA A 229 -14.15 13.40 1.84
C ALA A 229 -13.41 13.70 3.16
N LYS A 230 -14.16 14.12 4.22
CA LYS A 230 -13.59 14.34 5.56
C LYS A 230 -12.96 13.07 6.13
N ARG A 231 -13.62 11.91 5.97
CA ARG A 231 -13.09 10.61 6.42
C ARG A 231 -11.88 10.19 5.61
N SER A 232 -11.88 10.34 4.29
CA SER A 232 -10.74 10.05 3.43
C SER A 232 -9.50 10.79 3.92
N ARG A 233 -9.59 12.11 4.11
CA ARG A 233 -8.47 12.90 4.62
C ARG A 233 -8.02 12.48 6.02
N ALA A 234 -8.98 12.20 6.90
CA ALA A 234 -8.68 11.75 8.25
C ALA A 234 -7.96 10.39 8.27
N PHE A 235 -8.29 9.46 7.37
CA PHE A 235 -7.61 8.17 7.26
C PHE A 235 -6.16 8.29 6.77
N GLU A 236 -5.90 9.15 5.78
CA GLU A 236 -4.53 9.44 5.33
C GLU A 236 -3.67 9.96 6.49
N GLN A 237 -4.21 10.94 7.23
CA GLN A 237 -3.55 11.53 8.38
C GLN A 237 -3.35 10.50 9.49
N PHE A 238 -4.37 9.71 9.80
CA PHE A 238 -4.32 8.64 10.80
C PHE A 238 -3.19 7.66 10.50
N LEU A 239 -3.16 7.06 9.29
CA LEU A 239 -2.10 6.12 8.90
C LEU A 239 -0.71 6.78 8.90
N SER A 240 -0.62 8.04 8.46
CA SER A 240 0.63 8.80 8.48
C SER A 240 1.17 9.02 9.90
N HIS A 241 0.30 9.35 10.86
CA HIS A 241 0.68 9.49 12.27
C HIS A 241 1.09 8.16 12.87
N LEU A 242 0.32 7.08 12.65
CA LEU A 242 0.67 5.74 13.13
C LEU A 242 2.04 5.28 12.60
N HIS A 243 2.31 5.49 11.32
CA HIS A 243 3.57 5.12 10.70
C HIS A 243 4.77 5.96 11.20
N SER A 244 4.52 7.15 11.73
CA SER A 244 5.59 7.99 12.30
C SER A 244 6.12 7.50 13.64
N ILE A 245 5.34 6.67 14.35
CA ILE A 245 5.68 6.12 15.68
C ILE A 245 6.32 4.73 15.49
N PRO A 246 7.61 4.55 15.79
CA PRO A 246 8.33 3.29 15.54
C PRO A 246 7.70 2.04 16.15
N GLU A 247 7.20 2.13 17.38
CA GLU A 247 6.69 0.98 18.13
C GLU A 247 5.29 0.57 17.63
N ILE A 248 4.47 1.52 17.18
CA ILE A 248 3.21 1.21 16.47
C ILE A 248 3.49 0.67 15.07
N ARG A 249 4.38 1.30 14.30
CA ARG A 249 4.68 0.89 12.92
C ARG A 249 5.20 -0.55 12.83
N ARG A 250 5.95 -1.01 13.83
CA ARG A 250 6.48 -2.38 13.90
C ARG A 250 5.49 -3.37 14.53
N SER A 251 4.35 -2.89 15.03
CA SER A 251 3.38 -3.75 15.70
C SER A 251 2.66 -4.65 14.69
N PRO A 252 2.30 -5.89 15.10
CA PRO A 252 1.52 -6.78 14.26
C PRO A 252 0.18 -6.17 13.86
N GLU A 253 -0.51 -5.47 14.77
CA GLU A 253 -1.82 -4.86 14.50
C GLU A 253 -1.77 -3.86 13.34
N PHE A 254 -0.71 -3.03 13.31
CA PHE A 254 -0.53 -2.07 12.23
C PHE A 254 -0.14 -2.75 10.93
N LEU A 255 0.83 -3.67 10.95
CA LEU A 255 1.34 -4.32 9.75
C LEU A 255 0.28 -5.22 9.09
N GLU A 256 -0.39 -6.05 9.88
CA GLU A 256 -1.41 -6.98 9.41
C GLU A 256 -2.63 -6.28 8.83
N PHE A 257 -2.96 -5.08 9.32
CA PHE A 257 -4.03 -4.27 8.73
C PHE A 257 -3.85 -4.07 7.22
N PHE A 258 -2.60 -4.00 6.73
CA PHE A 258 -2.33 -3.82 5.32
C PHE A 258 -2.46 -5.11 4.53
N PHE A 259 -1.69 -6.15 4.88
CA PHE A 259 -1.53 -7.30 4.00
C PHE A 259 -2.28 -8.57 4.46
N LEU A 260 -2.69 -8.70 5.72
CA LEU A 260 -3.25 -9.96 6.22
C LEU A 260 -4.56 -10.37 5.52
N PRO A 261 -5.52 -9.45 5.27
CA PRO A 261 -6.70 -9.78 4.48
C PRO A 261 -6.36 -10.30 3.08
N ASP A 262 -5.36 -9.71 2.42
CA ASP A 262 -4.89 -10.14 1.11
C ASP A 262 -4.24 -11.53 1.19
N LEU A 263 -3.40 -11.81 2.20
CA LEU A 263 -2.82 -13.15 2.39
C LEU A 263 -3.93 -14.21 2.57
N ARG A 264 -4.98 -13.91 3.35
CA ARG A 264 -6.11 -14.83 3.57
C ARG A 264 -6.91 -15.08 2.28
N VAL A 265 -7.18 -14.02 1.51
CA VAL A 265 -7.85 -14.15 0.21
C VAL A 265 -6.99 -14.97 -0.74
N ALA A 266 -5.70 -14.62 -0.85
CA ALA A 266 -4.76 -15.30 -1.74
C ALA A 266 -4.61 -16.79 -1.39
N GLN A 267 -4.49 -17.12 -0.11
CA GLN A 267 -4.44 -18.50 0.37
C GLN A 267 -5.71 -19.27 -0.02
N ARG A 268 -6.90 -18.71 0.22
CA ARG A 268 -8.17 -19.36 -0.19
C ARG A 268 -8.23 -19.59 -1.70
N LEU A 269 -7.88 -18.58 -2.50
CA LEU A 269 -7.85 -18.67 -3.97
C LEU A 269 -6.85 -19.74 -4.45
N THR A 270 -5.68 -19.83 -3.81
CA THR A 270 -4.69 -20.89 -4.09
C THR A 270 -5.25 -22.27 -3.74
N CYS A 271 -6.01 -22.40 -2.64
CA CYS A 271 -6.65 -23.67 -2.25
C CYS A 271 -7.73 -24.11 -3.23
N THR A 272 -8.48 -23.18 -3.82
CA THR A 272 -9.52 -23.47 -4.83
C THR A 272 -8.97 -23.63 -6.24
N GLY A 273 -7.65 -23.48 -6.44
CA GLY A 273 -7.00 -23.60 -7.75
C GLY A 273 -7.14 -22.37 -8.65
N MET A 274 -7.65 -21.24 -8.13
CA MET A 274 -7.80 -19.98 -8.88
C MET A 274 -6.46 -19.22 -8.89
N TYR A 275 -5.44 -19.81 -9.49
CA TYR A 275 -4.04 -19.35 -9.35
C TYR A 275 -3.79 -17.97 -9.94
N ARG A 276 -4.48 -17.60 -11.02
CA ARG A 276 -4.32 -16.27 -11.66
C ARG A 276 -4.80 -15.14 -10.74
N GLU A 277 -5.93 -15.34 -10.06
CA GLU A 277 -6.49 -14.38 -9.11
C GLU A 277 -5.69 -14.37 -7.80
N ALA A 278 -5.30 -15.57 -7.34
CA ALA A 278 -4.40 -15.72 -6.19
C ALA A 278 -3.09 -14.96 -6.43
N LEU A 279 -2.48 -15.10 -7.62
CA LEU A 279 -1.24 -14.43 -7.98
C LEU A 279 -1.35 -12.91 -7.87
N ALA A 280 -2.44 -12.32 -8.38
CA ALA A 280 -2.66 -10.88 -8.28
C ALA A 280 -2.73 -10.41 -6.81
N THR A 281 -3.37 -11.21 -5.96
CA THR A 281 -3.52 -10.93 -4.53
C THR A 281 -2.19 -11.10 -3.78
N TRP A 282 -1.46 -12.19 -4.02
CA TRP A 282 -0.11 -12.42 -3.47
C TRP A 282 0.86 -11.31 -3.90
N ALA A 283 0.81 -10.89 -5.16
CA ALA A 283 1.66 -9.82 -5.68
C ALA A 283 1.36 -8.47 -5.01
N ASN A 284 0.09 -8.19 -4.69
CA ASN A 284 -0.26 -6.99 -3.92
C ASN A 284 0.27 -7.07 -2.49
N ALA A 285 0.07 -8.19 -1.80
CA ALA A 285 0.60 -8.42 -0.45
C ALA A 285 2.13 -8.29 -0.41
N TYR A 286 2.83 -8.82 -1.43
CA TYR A 286 4.28 -8.65 -1.60
C TYR A 286 4.66 -7.17 -1.69
N ARG A 287 3.99 -6.39 -2.55
CA ARG A 287 4.25 -4.95 -2.70
C ARG A 287 3.98 -4.20 -1.40
N LEU A 288 2.91 -4.52 -0.68
CA LEU A 288 2.60 -3.93 0.63
C LEU A 288 3.72 -4.23 1.65
N GLN A 289 4.15 -5.49 1.74
CA GLN A 289 5.22 -5.91 2.65
C GLN A 289 6.58 -5.25 2.31
N ASP A 290 6.92 -5.13 1.01
CA ASP A 290 8.08 -4.34 0.57
C ASP A 290 7.94 -2.89 1.04
N ARG A 291 6.84 -2.21 0.69
CA ARG A 291 6.61 -0.79 1.00
C ARG A 291 6.71 -0.50 2.50
N LEU A 292 6.20 -1.41 3.34
CA LEU A 292 6.27 -1.35 4.80
C LEU A 292 7.64 -1.76 5.38
N GLY A 293 8.52 -2.34 4.58
CA GLY A 293 9.88 -2.74 4.98
C GLY A 293 9.93 -4.02 5.81
N VAL A 294 8.99 -4.94 5.61
CA VAL A 294 8.83 -6.17 6.43
C VAL A 294 9.22 -7.46 5.67
N CYS A 295 10.13 -7.34 4.70
CA CYS A 295 10.62 -8.45 3.89
C CYS A 295 11.41 -9.53 4.66
N GLY A 296 11.76 -9.29 5.93
CA GLY A 296 12.41 -10.28 6.80
C GLY A 296 11.45 -11.10 7.66
N SER A 297 10.14 -10.86 7.57
CA SER A 297 9.14 -11.52 8.43
C SER A 297 8.79 -12.93 7.93
N GLY A 298 8.35 -13.82 8.83
CA GLY A 298 7.85 -15.15 8.46
C GLY A 298 6.67 -15.09 7.47
N ARG A 299 5.82 -14.07 7.60
CA ARG A 299 4.72 -13.82 6.65
C ARG A 299 5.19 -13.44 5.25
N PHE A 300 6.36 -12.84 5.12
CA PHE A 300 6.95 -12.56 3.80
C PHE A 300 7.41 -13.84 3.11
N LEU A 301 7.96 -14.80 3.86
CA LEU A 301 8.28 -16.13 3.33
C LEU A 301 7.02 -16.86 2.86
N LEU A 302 5.91 -16.74 3.59
CA LEU A 302 4.62 -17.27 3.15
C LEU A 302 4.16 -16.62 1.83
N THR A 303 4.28 -15.30 1.70
CA THR A 303 3.97 -14.59 0.45
C THR A 303 4.82 -15.12 -0.72
N LEU A 304 6.12 -15.31 -0.50
CA LEU A 304 7.02 -15.87 -1.53
C LEU A 304 6.66 -17.32 -1.90
N ALA A 305 6.23 -18.13 -0.93
CA ALA A 305 5.75 -19.48 -1.19
C ALA A 305 4.48 -19.43 -2.06
N GLY A 306 3.53 -18.54 -1.73
CA GLY A 306 2.29 -18.34 -2.49
C GLY A 306 2.57 -17.92 -3.94
N LEU A 307 3.46 -16.94 -4.13
CA LEU A 307 3.92 -16.51 -5.45
C LEU A 307 4.58 -17.66 -6.22
N ALA A 308 5.51 -18.39 -5.60
CA ALA A 308 6.21 -19.50 -6.25
C ALA A 308 5.24 -20.59 -6.72
N VAL A 309 4.28 -20.97 -5.88
CA VAL A 309 3.25 -21.96 -6.24
C VAL A 309 2.37 -21.45 -7.37
N CYS A 310 1.85 -20.23 -7.28
CA CYS A 310 1.00 -19.67 -8.34
C CYS A 310 1.73 -19.56 -9.68
N HIS A 311 2.97 -19.06 -9.69
CA HIS A 311 3.77 -18.99 -10.92
C HIS A 311 4.07 -20.38 -11.48
N GLN A 312 4.37 -21.37 -10.63
CA GLN A 312 4.61 -22.74 -11.09
C GLN A 312 3.37 -23.35 -11.75
N GLU A 313 2.18 -23.16 -11.17
CA GLU A 313 0.92 -23.68 -11.70
C GLU A 313 0.47 -22.97 -12.99
N LEU A 314 0.93 -21.74 -13.20
CA LEU A 314 0.72 -20.95 -14.42
C LEU A 314 1.83 -21.14 -15.47
N ASP A 315 2.76 -22.08 -15.25
CA ASP A 315 3.93 -22.38 -16.10
C ASP A 315 4.92 -21.21 -16.28
N GLU A 316 4.88 -20.23 -15.38
CA GLU A 316 5.83 -19.10 -15.32
C GLU A 316 7.07 -19.50 -14.50
N LEU A 317 7.74 -20.56 -14.92
CA LEU A 317 8.78 -21.26 -14.14
C LEU A 317 9.97 -20.37 -13.73
N GLY A 318 10.32 -19.37 -14.55
CA GLY A 318 11.38 -18.41 -14.25
C GLY A 318 11.06 -17.52 -13.04
N GLU A 319 9.82 -17.04 -12.95
CA GLU A 319 9.34 -16.22 -11.84
C GLU A 319 9.19 -17.07 -10.56
N ALA A 320 8.68 -18.30 -10.69
CA ALA A 320 8.60 -19.26 -9.59
C ALA A 320 9.99 -19.53 -8.98
N HIS A 321 10.99 -19.74 -9.85
CA HIS A 321 12.38 -19.90 -9.44
C HIS A 321 12.92 -18.65 -8.74
N GLY A 322 12.65 -17.46 -9.28
CA GLY A 322 13.06 -16.19 -8.67
C GLY A 322 12.50 -15.99 -7.25
N CYS A 323 11.24 -16.38 -7.02
CA CYS A 323 10.63 -16.35 -5.69
C CYS A 323 11.34 -17.30 -4.71
N CYS A 324 11.72 -18.50 -5.17
CA CYS A 324 12.48 -19.45 -4.36
C CYS A 324 13.89 -18.94 -4.06
N GLU A 325 14.59 -18.35 -5.03
CA GLU A 325 15.91 -17.74 -4.82
C GLU A 325 15.84 -16.67 -3.72
N GLN A 326 14.85 -15.78 -3.80
CA GLN A 326 14.66 -14.73 -2.80
C GLN A 326 14.35 -15.29 -1.41
N ALA A 327 13.50 -16.32 -1.31
CA ALA A 327 13.19 -16.96 -0.04
C ALA A 327 14.43 -17.62 0.57
N LEU A 328 15.23 -18.31 -0.23
CA LEU A 328 16.46 -18.96 0.23
C LEU A 328 17.54 -17.97 0.67
N GLN A 329 17.63 -16.79 0.03
CA GLN A 329 18.49 -15.69 0.48
C GLN A 329 18.11 -15.20 1.88
N LEU A 330 16.81 -15.05 2.17
CA LEU A 330 16.32 -14.67 3.50
C LEU A 330 16.54 -15.76 4.55
N LEU A 331 16.56 -17.02 4.12
CA LEU A 331 16.77 -18.19 4.96
C LEU A 331 18.24 -18.61 5.07
N GLU A 332 19.20 -17.88 4.48
CA GLU A 332 20.63 -18.27 4.52
C GLU A 332 21.15 -18.53 5.95
N ALA A 333 20.73 -17.71 6.92
CA ALA A 333 21.13 -17.84 8.31
C ALA A 333 20.16 -18.70 9.18
N GLN A 334 19.04 -19.19 8.61
CA GLN A 334 17.95 -19.82 9.37
C GLN A 334 17.81 -21.31 9.07
N GLY A 335 18.79 -22.11 9.52
CA GLY A 335 18.89 -23.54 9.21
C GLY A 335 17.73 -24.43 9.70
N SER A 336 16.95 -23.97 10.68
CA SER A 336 15.85 -24.74 11.29
C SER A 336 14.45 -24.26 10.90
N HIS A 337 14.33 -23.35 9.93
CA HIS A 337 13.04 -22.78 9.54
C HIS A 337 12.17 -23.84 8.81
N PRO A 338 10.89 -24.03 9.16
CA PRO A 338 10.04 -25.09 8.59
C PRO A 338 9.88 -25.00 7.07
N LEU A 339 9.86 -23.79 6.51
CA LEU A 339 9.79 -23.57 5.05
C LEU A 339 11.11 -23.82 4.30
N LEU A 340 12.26 -23.99 4.98
CA LEU A 340 13.55 -24.14 4.31
C LEU A 340 13.62 -25.37 3.41
N GLY A 341 13.25 -26.54 3.93
CA GLY A 341 13.19 -27.79 3.16
C GLY A 341 12.28 -27.68 1.93
N PRO A 342 11.00 -27.27 2.10
CA PRO A 342 10.07 -27.04 1.00
C PRO A 342 10.60 -26.08 -0.08
N PHE A 343 11.23 -24.96 0.30
CA PHE A 343 11.82 -24.02 -0.66
C PHE A 343 13.03 -24.62 -1.40
N LEU A 344 13.90 -25.37 -0.71
CA LEU A 344 15.03 -26.03 -1.35
C LEU A 344 14.57 -27.08 -2.37
N GLN A 345 13.57 -27.89 -2.03
CA GLN A 345 12.99 -28.88 -2.95
C GLN A 345 12.42 -28.21 -4.20
N ALA A 346 11.58 -27.18 -4.03
CA ALA A 346 11.00 -26.43 -5.13
C ALA A 346 12.07 -25.75 -5.99
N HIS A 347 13.08 -25.12 -5.36
CA HIS A 347 14.18 -24.48 -6.06
C HIS A 347 14.97 -25.48 -6.92
N VAL A 348 15.35 -26.65 -6.39
CA VAL A 348 16.10 -27.68 -7.12
C VAL A 348 15.33 -28.17 -8.34
N HIS A 349 14.03 -28.43 -8.17
CA HIS A 349 13.13 -28.85 -9.25
C HIS A 349 13.00 -27.77 -10.34
N LEU A 350 12.70 -26.54 -9.95
CA LEU A 350 12.53 -25.42 -10.87
C LEU A 350 13.85 -25.06 -11.57
N ALA A 351 14.98 -25.13 -10.87
CA ALA A 351 16.30 -24.84 -11.44
C ALA A 351 16.63 -25.82 -12.57
N TRP A 352 16.31 -27.11 -12.37
CA TRP A 352 16.46 -28.12 -13.42
C TRP A 352 15.59 -27.81 -14.65
N LYS A 353 14.32 -27.44 -14.44
CA LYS A 353 13.40 -27.10 -15.54
C LYS A 353 13.83 -25.83 -16.31
N VAL A 354 14.33 -24.82 -15.61
CA VAL A 354 14.75 -23.53 -16.21
C VAL A 354 16.19 -23.57 -16.73
N GLY A 355 16.95 -24.65 -16.45
CA GLY A 355 18.36 -24.77 -16.86
C GLY A 355 19.32 -23.91 -16.06
N LYS A 356 19.00 -23.61 -14.79
CA LYS A 356 19.85 -22.86 -13.85
C LYS A 356 20.67 -23.79 -12.96
N ASP A 357 21.74 -23.25 -12.36
CA ASP A 357 22.55 -24.00 -11.40
C ASP A 357 21.77 -24.28 -10.10
N LYS A 358 21.94 -25.49 -9.57
CA LYS A 358 21.23 -26.02 -8.40
C LYS A 358 22.14 -26.66 -7.35
N ARG A 359 23.45 -26.75 -7.61
CA ARG A 359 24.41 -27.49 -6.77
C ARG A 359 24.39 -27.05 -5.30
N ARG A 360 24.35 -25.74 -5.05
CA ARG A 360 24.30 -25.17 -3.69
C ARG A 360 23.03 -25.58 -2.94
N SER A 361 21.88 -25.52 -3.61
CA SER A 361 20.59 -25.90 -3.03
C SER A 361 20.48 -27.41 -2.84
N GLU A 362 21.02 -28.22 -3.75
CA GLU A 362 21.10 -29.67 -3.62
C GLU A 362 21.94 -30.10 -2.42
N ALA A 363 23.16 -29.55 -2.28
CA ALA A 363 24.03 -29.84 -1.14
C ALA A 363 23.35 -29.47 0.19
N ARG A 364 22.77 -28.27 0.28
CA ARG A 364 22.06 -27.83 1.49
C ARG A 364 20.83 -28.68 1.80
N LEU A 365 20.14 -29.18 0.78
CA LEU A 365 19.00 -30.08 0.95
C LEU A 365 19.45 -31.47 1.41
N GLN A 366 20.61 -31.96 0.95
CA GLN A 366 21.23 -33.19 1.44
C GLN A 366 21.65 -33.05 2.90
N ASP A 367 22.32 -31.96 3.27
CA ASP A 367 22.72 -31.69 4.67
C ASP A 367 21.51 -31.71 5.62
N LEU A 368 20.38 -31.15 5.20
CA LEU A 368 19.12 -31.18 5.97
C LEU A 368 18.49 -32.58 6.07
N GLN A 369 18.68 -33.42 5.06
CA GLN A 369 18.20 -34.82 5.09
C GLN A 369 19.04 -35.67 6.01
N GLU A 370 20.36 -35.47 6.03
CA GLU A 370 21.27 -36.18 6.92
C GLU A 370 21.03 -35.80 8.39
N ALA A 371 20.59 -34.56 8.64
CA ALA A 371 20.26 -34.05 9.97
C ALA A 371 18.82 -34.33 10.44
N GLY A 372 17.94 -34.90 9.59
CA GLY A 372 16.49 -34.95 9.86
C GLY A 372 15.77 -36.17 9.26
N PRO A 373 14.43 -36.23 9.38
CA PRO A 373 13.65 -37.33 8.81
C PRO A 373 13.67 -37.30 7.26
N PRO A 374 13.48 -38.45 6.59
CA PRO A 374 13.65 -38.60 5.14
C PRO A 374 12.66 -37.78 4.29
N LEU A 375 13.10 -37.41 3.08
CA LEU A 375 12.43 -36.57 2.06
C LEU A 375 10.93 -36.81 1.87
N GLN A 376 10.49 -38.05 2.00
CA GLN A 376 9.13 -38.49 1.68
C GLN A 376 8.07 -37.96 2.65
N GLN A 377 8.50 -37.33 3.75
CA GLN A 377 7.62 -36.72 4.76
C GLN A 377 7.66 -35.18 4.74
N GLN A 378 8.50 -34.55 3.92
CA GLN A 378 8.56 -33.10 3.87
C GLN A 378 7.41 -32.55 3.02
N PRO A 379 6.60 -31.62 3.57
CA PRO A 379 5.47 -31.07 2.85
C PRO A 379 5.92 -30.24 1.65
N THR A 380 5.14 -30.29 0.57
CA THR A 380 5.34 -29.37 -0.56
C THR A 380 5.10 -27.91 -0.14
N LEU A 381 5.61 -26.93 -0.89
CA LEU A 381 5.29 -25.50 -0.63
C LEU A 381 3.79 -25.25 -0.60
N LYS A 382 3.04 -25.93 -1.49
CA LYS A 382 1.58 -25.85 -1.54
C LYS A 382 0.93 -26.42 -0.27
N GLU A 383 1.40 -27.56 0.23
CA GLU A 383 0.90 -28.11 1.49
C GLU A 383 1.21 -27.20 2.69
N CYS A 384 2.40 -26.60 2.73
CA CYS A 384 2.75 -25.63 3.77
C CYS A 384 1.80 -24.44 3.76
N LEU A 385 1.52 -23.90 2.57
CA LEU A 385 0.56 -22.81 2.40
C LEU A 385 -0.84 -23.17 2.88
N ILE A 386 -1.31 -24.40 2.61
CA ILE A 386 -2.66 -24.83 3.02
C ILE A 386 -2.75 -25.04 4.54
N LYS A 387 -1.66 -25.52 5.15
CA LYS A 387 -1.61 -25.84 6.59
C LYS A 387 -1.34 -24.63 7.47
N GLU A 388 -0.76 -23.55 6.95
CA GLU A 388 -0.43 -22.36 7.73
C GLU A 388 -1.70 -21.59 8.14
N PRO A 389 -2.03 -21.49 9.44
CA PRO A 389 -3.19 -20.73 9.87
C PRO A 389 -2.91 -19.22 9.79
N LEU A 390 -3.69 -18.50 8.98
CA LEU A 390 -3.68 -17.05 8.92
C LEU A 390 -4.77 -16.47 9.84
N GLU A 391 -4.60 -16.61 11.14
CA GLU A 391 -5.53 -16.08 12.18
C GLU A 391 -5.63 -14.57 12.24
#